data_AF-A0A1Y5S399-F1
#
_entry.id   AF-A0A1Y5S399-F1
#
_cell.length_a   1.000
_cell.length_b   1.000
_cell.length_c   1.000
_cell.angle_alpha   90.00
_cell.angle_beta   90.00
_cell.angle_gamma   90.00
#
_symmetry.space_group_name_H-M   'P 1'
#
loop_
_entity.id
_entity.type
_entity.pdbx_description
1 polymer ?
#
loop_
_entity_poly.entity_id
_entity_poly.type
_entity_poly.pdbx_seq_one_letter_code
_entity_poly.pdbx_strand_id
1 'polypeptide(L)' 'MSQFYKIWMIWDPRRVFVAQGVFLFLLAVMIHLVLLSNPQTNWLTLAFSPEMAAAE' A
#
# COMPACT_ATOMS: atom_id res chain seq x y z
N MET A 1 34.62 -5.64 16.26
CA MET A 1 33.70 -4.56 16.68
C MET A 1 33.08 -3.95 15.43
N SER A 2 31.94 -4.48 15.01
CA SER A 2 31.28 -4.16 13.74
C SER A 2 30.92 -2.67 13.67
N GLN A 3 31.38 -2.01 12.61
CA GLN A 3 31.26 -0.56 12.40
C GLN A 3 29.83 -0.17 11.94
N PHE A 4 28.80 -0.75 12.54
CA PHE A 4 27.40 -0.53 12.16
C PHE A 4 26.91 0.91 12.40
N TYR A 5 27.66 1.75 13.12
CA TYR A 5 27.31 3.16 13.31
C TYR A 5 27.60 4.04 12.07
N LYS A 6 28.45 3.59 11.14
CA LYS A 6 28.77 4.36 9.92
C LYS A 6 27.63 4.40 8.92
N ILE A 7 26.70 3.43 8.95
CA ILE A 7 25.54 3.43 8.04
C ILE A 7 24.65 4.66 8.28
N TRP A 8 24.57 5.12 9.53
CA TRP A 8 23.81 6.31 9.94
C TRP A 8 24.48 7.64 9.56
N MET A 9 25.75 7.62 9.15
CA MET A 9 26.50 8.81 8.73
C MET A 9 26.41 9.05 7.22
N ILE A 10 25.97 8.03 6.46
CA ILE A 10 25.79 8.08 5.01
C ILE A 10 24.31 8.09 4.61
N TRP A 11 23.45 7.46 5.41
CA TRP A 11 22.01 7.46 5.24
C TRP A 11 21.36 8.32 6.33
N ASP A 12 20.88 9.50 5.93
CA ASP A 12 20.08 10.36 6.82
C ASP A 12 18.87 9.56 7.35
N PRO A 13 18.75 9.36 8.69
CA PRO A 13 17.73 8.52 9.32
C PRO A 13 16.33 8.80 8.78
N ARG A 14 16.02 10.09 8.62
CA ARG A 14 14.73 10.60 8.16
C ARG A 14 14.41 10.12 6.75
N ARG A 15 15.38 10.13 5.84
CA ARG A 15 15.16 9.75 4.44
C ARG A 15 14.95 8.25 4.30
N VAL A 16 15.64 7.42 5.10
CA VAL A 16 15.43 5.97 5.10
C VAL A 16 14.02 5.63 5.58
N PHE A 17 13.54 6.23 6.67
CA PHE A 17 12.17 5.99 7.15
C PHE A 17 11.11 6.47 6.17
N VAL A 18 11.31 7.63 5.54
CA VAL A 18 10.39 8.13 4.50
C VAL A 18 10.42 7.24 3.27
N ALA A 19 11.60 6.85 2.78
CA ALA A 19 11.75 5.97 1.63
C ALA A 19 11.11 4.60 1.89
N GLN A 20 11.31 4.04 3.09
CA GLN A 20 10.72 2.77 3.48
C GLN A 20 9.18 2.87 3.60
N GLY A 21 8.67 3.93 4.24
CA GLY A 21 7.23 4.17 4.36
C GLY A 21 6.55 4.38 3.01
N VAL A 22 7.15 5.20 2.13
CA VAL A 22 6.64 5.44 0.77
C VAL A 22 6.70 4.17 -0.08
N PHE A 23 7.77 3.39 0.05
CA PHE A 23 7.93 2.12 -0.67
C PHE A 23 6.84 1.11 -0.31
N LEU A 24 6.59 0.91 1.00
CA LEU A 24 5.49 0.04 1.45
C LEU A 24 4.13 0.57 1.02
N PHE A 25 3.90 1.88 1.10
CA PHE A 25 2.62 2.49 0.75
C PHE A 25 2.31 2.33 -0.75
N LEU A 26 3.29 2.58 -1.61
CA LEU A 26 3.18 2.34 -3.06
C LEU A 26 2.83 0.89 -3.36
N LEU A 27 3.52 -0.06 -2.71
CA LEU A 27 3.24 -1.49 -2.87
C LEU A 27 1.82 -1.85 -2.42
N ALA A 28 1.38 -1.34 -1.27
CA ALA A 28 0.04 -1.57 -0.76
C ALA A 28 -1.01 -1.06 -1.75
N VAL A 29 -0.90 0.20 -2.21
CA VAL A 29 -1.85 0.79 -3.16
C VAL A 29 -1.88 0.00 -4.46
N MET A 30 -0.73 -0.41 -5.00
CA MET A 30 -0.66 -1.21 -6.23
C MET A 30 -1.44 -2.53 -6.09
N ILE A 31 -1.31 -3.24 -4.97
CA ILE A 31 -2.05 -4.48 -4.73
C ILE A 31 -3.56 -4.22 -4.63
N HIS A 32 -3.99 -3.15 -3.93
CA HIS A 32 -5.41 -2.83 -3.79
C HIS A 32 -6.05 -2.45 -5.13
N LEU A 33 -5.35 -1.67 -5.95
CA LEU A 33 -5.84 -1.27 -7.27
C LEU A 33 -5.97 -2.48 -8.22
N VAL A 34 -5.05 -3.45 -8.15
CA VAL A 34 -5.16 -4.71 -8.91
C VAL A 34 -6.35 -5.55 -8.42
N LEU A 35 -6.55 -5.68 -7.10
CA LEU A 35 -7.72 -6.39 -6.56
C LEU A 35 -9.05 -5.73 -6.94
N LEU A 36 -9.10 -4.39 -6.95
CA LEU A 36 -10.25 -3.63 -7.41
C LEU A 36 -10.43 -3.71 -8.94
N SER A 37 -9.36 -3.91 -9.72
CA SER A 37 -9.48 -4.11 -11.16
C SER A 37 -10.16 -5.43 -11.54
N ASN A 38 -10.19 -6.42 -10.63
CA ASN A 38 -10.80 -7.72 -10.90
C ASN A 38 -12.30 -7.70 -10.59
N PRO A 39 -13.19 -8.04 -11.55
CA PRO A 39 -14.64 -7.97 -11.36
C PRO A 39 -15.17 -8.92 -10.27
N GLN A 40 -14.39 -9.94 -9.88
CA GLN A 40 -14.77 -10.90 -8.83
C GLN A 40 -14.37 -10.48 -7.42
N THR A 41 -13.31 -9.68 -7.26
CA THR A 41 -12.77 -9.25 -5.95
C THR A 41 -13.02 -7.77 -5.68
N ASN A 42 -13.67 -7.06 -6.60
CA ASN A 42 -13.99 -5.66 -6.47
C ASN A 42 -15.16 -5.47 -5.47
N TRP A 43 -14.79 -5.43 -4.19
CA TRP A 43 -15.72 -5.23 -3.08
C TRP A 43 -16.46 -3.88 -3.16
N LEU A 44 -15.87 -2.87 -3.81
CA LEU A 44 -16.55 -1.60 -4.07
C LEU A 44 -17.72 -1.79 -5.05
N THR A 45 -17.52 -2.52 -6.13
CA THR A 45 -18.63 -2.88 -7.05
C THR A 45 -19.70 -3.69 -6.32
N LEU A 46 -19.35 -4.65 -5.46
CA LEU A 46 -20.34 -5.42 -4.72
C LEU A 46 -21.19 -4.53 -3.78
N ALA A 47 -20.56 -3.57 -3.10
CA ALA A 47 -21.24 -2.66 -2.16
C ALA A 47 -22.06 -1.56 -2.85
N PHE A 48 -21.67 -1.12 -4.05
CA PHE A 48 -22.35 -0.06 -4.81
C PHE A 48 -23.17 -0.58 -6.02
N SER A 49 -23.27 -1.90 -6.21
CA SER A 49 -24.06 -2.47 -7.30
C SER A 49 -25.55 -2.18 -7.06
N PRO A 50 -26.28 -1.70 -8.08
CA PRO A 50 -27.71 -1.42 -7.96
C PRO A 50 -28.55 -2.66 -7.60
N GLU A 51 -28.01 -3.87 -7.76
CA GLU A 51 -28.64 -5.13 -7.36
C GLU A 51 -28.77 -5.28 -5.84
N MET A 52 -27.82 -4.75 -5.04
CA MET A 52 -27.94 -4.69 -3.57
C MET A 52 -28.84 -3.53 -3.11
N ALA A 53 -28.83 -2.40 -3.84
CA ALA A 53 -29.69 -1.25 -3.53
C ALA A 53 -31.18 -1.48 -3.87
N ALA A 54 -31.48 -2.38 -4.81
CA ALA A 54 -32.84 -2.78 -5.15
C ALA A 54 -33.37 -3.95 -4.30
N ALA A 55 -32.53 -4.52 -3.43
CA ALA A 55 -32.91 -5.56 -2.47
C ALA A 55 -33.30 -4.99 -1.09
N GLU A 56 -33.32 -3.66 -0.94
CA GLU A 56 -33.87 -2.93 0.22
C GLU A 56 -35.27 -2.37 -0.07
#